data_AF-A0A1I6TQE4-F1
#
_entry.id   AF-A0A1I6TQE4-F1
#
_cell.length_a   1.000
_cell.length_b   1.000
_cell.length_c   1.000
_cell.angle_alpha   90.00
_cell.angle_beta   90.00
_cell.angle_gamma   90.00
#
_symmetry.space_group_name_H-M   'P 1'
#
loop_
_entity.id
_entity.type
_entity.pdbx_description
1 polymer ?
#
loop_
_entity_poly.entity_id
_entity_poly.type
_entity_poly.pdbx_seq_one_letter_code
_entity_poly.pdbx_strand_id
1 'polypeptide(L)'
;MERGRKRDYFGQVVIHAAKKRRQRSSVKNKRSVRSKISKLKPPMRKRPTSKKYQQKRHDKPLAPLPSYHQGTHQKAYAAGYREGLYHGGEAIVEQLIPYGRMLPEVTVEALIQSGLMQHQADMLEIASSVQVAGEIRSAMDERRSFSLVRLGDGELLTLAYGTVISNTEAHELGAFLPYAGVPLPDVSVQSLLLNSIMKADYVGVPMSRRPEFQMLLFAVSKHYGWSLAQSRLTTSLINYQLHQHGLLLPMLANQRVLLIGNKAAEAADIMRKQGINVVGSVSPVRGFEDIERVIEQCRMYKFDICLIAAGVPAVVLCQRIASEDNKVAIDIGHLADQMIQESQQ
;
A
#
# COMPACT_ATOMS: atom_id res chain seq x y z
N MET A 1 2.17 65.91 6.09
CA MET A 1 1.59 65.89 7.44
C MET A 1 1.11 64.46 7.67
N GLU A 2 1.91 63.62 8.32
CA GLU A 2 1.98 63.46 9.79
C GLU A 2 0.63 63.03 10.37
N ARG A 3 0.43 62.00 11.22
CA ARG A 3 1.20 60.96 11.94
C ARG A 3 0.09 59.92 12.27
N GLY A 4 0.28 58.60 12.22
CA GLY A 4 1.07 57.80 13.15
C GLY A 4 0.18 56.84 13.98
N ARG A 5 0.82 55.77 14.49
CA ARG A 5 0.38 54.71 15.45
C ARG A 5 -0.17 53.43 14.80
N LYS A 6 0.68 52.39 14.69
CA LYS A 6 1.06 51.39 15.71
C LYS A 6 -0.15 50.60 16.23
N ARG A 7 -0.24 49.34 15.77
CA ARG A 7 -1.00 48.25 16.39
C ARG A 7 -0.01 47.41 17.18
N ASP A 8 -0.32 47.16 18.45
CA ASP A 8 0.30 46.13 19.25
C ASP A 8 -0.78 45.31 19.97
N TYR A 9 -0.58 43.99 19.90
CA TYR A 9 -0.67 43.00 20.97
C TYR A 9 -1.95 42.87 21.83
N PHE A 10 -2.56 41.69 21.69
CA PHE A 10 -3.45 40.98 22.62
C PHE A 10 -4.77 41.67 23.03
N GLY A 11 -5.81 41.42 22.22
CA GLY A 11 -7.21 41.60 22.61
C GLY A 11 -7.92 40.25 22.71
N GLN A 12 -7.66 39.49 23.78
CA GLN A 12 -8.49 38.34 24.15
C GLN A 12 -9.87 38.84 24.59
N VAL A 13 -10.92 38.31 23.99
CA VAL A 13 -12.29 38.45 24.50
C VAL A 13 -12.69 37.13 25.14
N VAL A 14 -12.84 37.19 26.46
CA VAL A 14 -13.46 36.17 27.32
C VAL A 14 -14.97 36.25 27.15
N ILE A 15 -15.64 35.11 26.89
CA ILE A 15 -17.07 34.96 27.13
C ILE A 15 -17.30 33.74 28.03
N HIS A 16 -17.92 34.02 29.18
CA HIS A 16 -18.44 33.08 30.17
C HIS A 16 -19.91 32.75 29.92
N ALA A 17 -20.38 31.68 30.59
CA ALA A 17 -21.77 31.25 30.84
C ALA A 17 -22.31 30.17 29.87
N ALA A 18 -23.03 29.12 30.29
CA ALA A 18 -23.55 28.73 31.60
C ALA A 18 -23.90 27.23 31.65
N LYS A 19 -23.84 26.70 32.87
CA LYS A 19 -24.41 25.42 33.34
C LYS A 19 -25.94 25.34 33.16
N LYS A 20 -26.44 24.17 32.74
CA LYS A 20 -27.72 23.55 33.19
C LYS A 20 -27.60 22.02 33.02
N ARG A 21 -27.36 21.25 34.09
CA ARG A 21 -28.29 20.69 35.10
C ARG A 21 -29.11 19.48 34.59
N ARG A 22 -28.64 18.31 35.06
CA ARG A 22 -29.28 16.99 35.25
C ARG A 22 -30.80 16.90 35.08
N GLN A 23 -31.24 15.79 34.46
CA GLN A 23 -32.29 14.94 35.03
C GLN A 23 -31.97 13.44 34.85
N ARG A 24 -32.27 12.69 35.92
CA ARG A 24 -32.14 11.24 36.11
C ARG A 24 -33.51 10.57 35.86
N SER A 25 -33.46 9.24 35.79
CA SER A 25 -34.54 8.24 35.91
C SER A 25 -35.20 7.85 34.58
N SER A 26 -35.54 6.59 34.30
CA SER A 26 -35.88 5.48 35.20
C SER A 26 -35.68 4.10 34.54
N VAL A 27 -35.29 3.14 35.37
CA VAL A 27 -35.34 1.69 35.17
C VAL A 27 -36.80 1.21 35.10
N LYS A 28 -37.14 0.23 34.22
CA LYS A 28 -37.82 -1.04 34.59
C LYS A 28 -38.18 -1.96 33.39
N ASN A 29 -37.70 -3.19 33.53
CA ASN A 29 -38.35 -4.50 33.35
C ASN A 29 -38.78 -5.06 31.98
N LYS A 30 -38.12 -6.18 31.65
CA LYS A 30 -38.66 -7.54 31.46
C LYS A 30 -39.96 -7.68 30.64
N ARG A 31 -39.86 -8.43 29.54
CA ARG A 31 -40.50 -9.76 29.44
C ARG A 31 -39.97 -10.60 28.28
N SER A 32 -39.68 -11.85 28.62
CA SER A 32 -39.39 -12.98 27.76
C SER A 32 -40.58 -13.36 26.87
N VAL A 33 -40.32 -13.70 25.61
CA VAL A 33 -41.16 -14.62 24.85
C VAL A 33 -40.28 -15.65 24.15
N ARG A 34 -40.51 -16.92 24.53
CA ARG A 34 -40.01 -18.14 23.89
C ARG A 34 -40.90 -18.46 22.67
N SER A 35 -40.28 -18.75 21.52
CA SER A 35 -40.79 -19.69 20.50
C SER A 35 -39.55 -20.33 19.82
N LYS A 36 -39.18 -21.57 20.17
CA LYS A 36 -39.48 -22.82 19.45
C LYS A 36 -39.46 -22.67 17.92
N ILE A 37 -38.46 -23.26 17.26
CA ILE A 37 -38.57 -24.19 16.12
C ILE A 37 -37.21 -24.89 15.85
N SER A 38 -37.31 -26.21 15.64
CA SER A 38 -36.40 -27.25 15.07
C SER A 38 -34.87 -27.13 15.25
N LYS A 39 -34.19 -28.02 15.97
CA LYS A 39 -33.85 -29.44 15.66
C LYS A 39 -33.33 -29.65 14.23
N LEU A 40 -32.00 -29.74 14.09
CA LEU A 40 -31.24 -30.72 13.29
C LEU A 40 -29.74 -30.52 13.58
N LYS A 41 -29.15 -31.37 14.44
CA LYS A 41 -27.70 -31.50 14.62
C LYS A 41 -27.25 -32.81 13.98
N PRO A 42 -26.23 -32.83 13.11
CA PRO A 42 -25.66 -34.07 12.58
C PRO A 42 -24.80 -34.79 13.64
N PRO A 43 -24.62 -36.12 13.54
CA PRO A 43 -24.07 -36.94 14.62
C PRO A 43 -22.54 -36.85 14.72
N MET A 44 -22.06 -36.81 15.95
CA MET A 44 -20.65 -36.93 16.32
C MET A 44 -20.07 -38.28 15.87
N ARG A 45 -19.08 -38.23 14.97
CA ARG A 45 -18.21 -39.36 14.64
C ARG A 45 -17.35 -39.75 15.85
N LYS A 46 -17.48 -41.01 16.26
CA LYS A 46 -16.68 -41.65 17.32
C LYS A 46 -15.19 -41.64 16.94
N ARG A 47 -14.35 -41.14 17.83
CA ARG A 47 -12.87 -41.19 17.72
C ARG A 47 -12.40 -42.65 17.84
N PRO A 48 -11.52 -43.15 16.96
CA PRO A 48 -10.90 -44.46 17.13
C PRO A 48 -9.89 -44.43 18.27
N THR A 49 -9.92 -45.46 19.09
CA THR A 49 -9.01 -45.76 20.20
C THR A 49 -7.60 -46.06 19.66
N SER A 50 -6.64 -45.19 19.95
CA SER A 50 -5.22 -45.43 19.66
C SER A 50 -4.67 -46.51 20.59
N LYS A 51 -4.28 -47.65 20.03
CA LYS A 51 -3.54 -48.71 20.69
C LYS A 51 -2.23 -48.16 21.28
N LYS A 52 -2.00 -48.42 22.57
CA LYS A 52 -0.74 -48.15 23.27
C LYS A 52 0.37 -49.03 22.68
N TYR A 53 1.28 -48.44 21.91
CA TYR A 53 2.61 -49.01 21.69
C TYR A 53 3.48 -48.62 22.90
N GLN A 54 3.78 -49.59 23.76
CA GLN A 54 4.82 -49.45 24.78
C GLN A 54 6.19 -49.52 24.08
N GLN A 55 6.81 -48.37 23.84
CA GLN A 55 8.24 -48.31 23.56
C GLN A 55 9.00 -48.27 24.88
N LYS A 56 9.82 -49.30 25.11
CA LYS A 56 10.80 -49.38 26.19
C LYS A 56 11.72 -48.15 26.11
N ARG A 57 11.70 -47.31 27.13
CA ARG A 57 12.69 -46.23 27.31
C ARG A 57 14.01 -46.87 27.73
N HIS A 58 14.96 -46.91 26.81
CA HIS A 58 16.37 -47.04 27.17
C HIS A 58 16.88 -45.62 27.49
N ASP A 59 17.11 -45.35 28.78
CA ASP A 59 17.86 -44.18 29.22
C ASP A 59 19.31 -44.33 28.76
N LYS A 60 19.62 -43.80 27.57
CA LYS A 60 21.00 -43.46 27.20
C LYS A 60 21.21 -41.99 27.59
N PRO A 61 22.30 -41.64 28.28
CA PRO A 61 22.62 -40.25 28.54
C PRO A 61 22.71 -39.51 27.20
N LEU A 62 21.94 -38.43 27.06
CA LEU A 62 22.05 -37.51 25.94
C LEU A 62 23.50 -37.01 25.92
N ALA A 63 24.22 -37.34 24.85
CA ALA A 63 25.48 -36.70 24.55
C ALA A 63 25.25 -35.17 24.57
N PRO A 64 26.14 -34.39 25.19
CA PRO A 64 25.98 -32.94 25.21
C PRO A 64 25.83 -32.45 23.75
N LEU A 65 24.81 -31.63 23.51
CA LEU A 65 24.65 -30.95 22.23
C LEU A 65 25.99 -30.26 21.92
N PRO A 66 26.55 -30.45 20.71
CA PRO A 66 27.82 -29.81 20.38
C PRO A 66 27.65 -28.31 20.58
N SER A 67 28.54 -27.70 21.36
CA SER A 67 28.57 -26.25 21.51
C SER A 67 28.82 -25.66 20.13
N TYR A 68 27.76 -25.22 19.46
CA TYR A 68 27.81 -24.57 18.17
C TYR A 68 28.66 -23.31 18.31
N HIS A 69 29.90 -23.39 17.81
CA HIS A 69 30.86 -22.30 17.84
C HIS A 69 30.33 -21.12 17.03
N GLN A 70 29.97 -20.02 17.67
CA GLN A 70 29.59 -18.76 17.02
C GLN A 70 30.62 -18.28 15.96
N GLY A 71 31.89 -18.69 16.11
CA GLY A 71 32.96 -18.37 15.15
C GLY A 71 32.90 -19.11 13.80
N THR A 72 32.20 -20.24 13.67
CA THR A 72 32.08 -20.94 12.36
C THR A 72 31.05 -20.26 11.47
N HIS A 73 29.95 -19.79 12.04
CA HIS A 73 28.91 -19.03 11.32
C HIS A 73 29.44 -17.71 10.76
N GLN A 74 30.25 -16.99 11.54
CA GLN A 74 30.82 -15.71 11.10
C GLN A 74 31.84 -15.89 9.95
N LYS A 75 32.64 -16.98 9.98
CA LYS A 75 33.56 -17.33 8.88
C LYS A 75 32.81 -17.75 7.62
N ALA A 76 31.78 -18.58 7.74
CA ALA A 76 30.95 -18.98 6.61
C ALA A 76 30.23 -17.78 5.98
N TYR A 77 29.69 -16.88 6.80
CA TYR A 77 29.09 -15.63 6.33
C TYR A 77 30.11 -14.75 5.59
N ALA A 78 31.30 -14.54 6.17
CA ALA A 78 32.34 -13.73 5.53
C ALA A 78 32.86 -14.35 4.22
N ALA A 79 32.88 -15.69 4.10
CA ALA A 79 33.18 -16.37 2.85
C ALA A 79 32.07 -16.13 1.81
N GLY A 80 30.81 -16.36 2.17
CA GLY A 80 29.67 -16.12 1.28
C GLY A 80 29.55 -14.66 0.85
N TYR A 81 29.85 -13.71 1.73
CA TYR A 81 29.89 -12.29 1.40
C TYR A 81 30.96 -11.96 0.35
N ARG A 82 32.18 -12.51 0.50
CA ARG A 82 33.27 -12.30 -0.48
C ARG A 82 32.95 -12.91 -1.84
N GLU A 83 32.42 -14.12 -1.85
CA GLU A 83 31.96 -14.77 -3.09
C GLU A 83 30.85 -13.97 -3.76
N GLY A 84 29.88 -13.48 -2.97
CA GLY A 84 28.80 -12.63 -3.47
C GLY A 84 29.28 -11.29 -4.03
N LEU A 85 30.24 -10.64 -3.36
CA LEU A 85 30.85 -9.40 -3.85
C LEU A 85 31.59 -9.62 -5.17
N TYR A 86 32.37 -10.71 -5.26
CA TYR A 86 33.08 -11.06 -6.48
C TYR A 86 32.10 -11.36 -7.63
N HIS A 87 31.23 -12.34 -7.46
CA HIS A 87 30.31 -12.75 -8.52
C HIS A 87 29.21 -11.73 -8.85
N GLY A 88 28.84 -10.88 -7.90
CA GLY A 88 27.83 -9.84 -8.07
C GLY A 88 28.33 -8.55 -8.72
N GLY A 89 29.64 -8.36 -8.82
CA GLY A 89 30.23 -7.10 -9.30
C GLY A 89 31.60 -7.27 -9.94
N GLU A 90 32.61 -7.64 -9.17
CA GLU A 90 34.00 -7.67 -9.65
C GLU A 90 34.21 -8.62 -10.83
N ALA A 91 33.55 -9.78 -10.86
CA ALA A 91 33.62 -10.72 -11.98
C ALA A 91 33.07 -10.11 -13.29
N ILE A 92 32.08 -9.21 -13.20
CA ILE A 92 31.56 -8.48 -14.37
C ILE A 92 32.60 -7.47 -14.85
N VAL A 93 33.26 -6.77 -13.93
CA VAL A 93 34.34 -5.83 -14.25
C VAL A 93 35.51 -6.57 -14.91
N GLU A 94 35.93 -7.71 -14.36
CA GLU A 94 37.00 -8.56 -14.91
C GLU A 94 36.71 -8.94 -16.38
N GLN A 95 35.48 -9.33 -16.69
CA GLN A 95 35.07 -9.68 -18.05
C GLN A 95 35.07 -8.48 -19.02
N LEU A 96 34.88 -7.26 -18.52
CA LEU A 96 34.81 -6.04 -19.33
C LEU A 96 36.17 -5.35 -19.50
N ILE A 97 37.16 -5.66 -18.66
CA ILE A 97 38.52 -5.12 -18.81
C ILE A 97 39.13 -5.63 -20.12
N PRO A 98 39.61 -4.75 -21.03
CA PRO A 98 40.25 -5.18 -22.26
C PRO A 98 41.50 -6.02 -22.02
N TYR A 99 41.74 -6.99 -22.89
CA TYR A 99 42.93 -7.85 -22.81
C TYR A 99 44.23 -7.03 -22.72
N GLY A 100 45.14 -7.44 -21.84
CA GLY A 100 46.42 -6.78 -21.61
C GLY A 100 46.34 -5.47 -20.82
N ARG A 101 45.20 -5.14 -20.22
CA ARG A 101 45.04 -3.98 -19.33
C ARG A 101 44.74 -4.42 -17.90
N MET A 102 45.05 -3.55 -16.95
CA MET A 102 44.72 -3.68 -15.54
C MET A 102 44.14 -2.34 -15.07
N LEU A 103 43.12 -2.39 -14.22
CA LEU A 103 42.52 -1.22 -13.59
C LEU A 103 42.96 -1.16 -12.12
N PRO A 104 43.98 -0.35 -11.77
CA PRO A 104 44.45 -0.26 -10.39
C PRO A 104 43.53 0.61 -9.53
N GLU A 105 43.38 0.24 -8.26
CA GLU A 105 42.83 1.09 -7.18
C GLU A 105 41.37 1.57 -7.32
N VAL A 106 40.61 1.06 -8.31
CA VAL A 106 39.18 1.37 -8.47
C VAL A 106 38.35 0.15 -8.10
N THR A 107 37.41 0.31 -7.15
CA THR A 107 36.47 -0.76 -6.78
C THR A 107 35.26 -0.79 -7.70
N VAL A 108 34.54 -1.91 -7.73
CA VAL A 108 33.26 -1.99 -8.45
C VAL A 108 32.25 -0.92 -8.02
N GLU A 109 32.19 -0.54 -6.74
CA GLU A 109 31.29 0.53 -6.28
C GLU A 109 31.67 1.89 -6.87
N ALA A 110 32.97 2.21 -6.95
CA ALA A 110 33.44 3.45 -7.54
C ALA A 110 33.16 3.51 -9.05
N LEU A 111 33.27 2.36 -9.75
CA LEU A 111 32.86 2.23 -11.14
C LEU A 111 31.35 2.44 -11.31
N ILE A 112 30.53 1.79 -10.49
CA ILE A 112 29.06 1.95 -10.52
C ILE A 112 28.67 3.39 -10.23
N GLN A 113 29.27 4.03 -9.22
CA GLN A 113 29.01 5.42 -8.89
C GLN A 113 29.35 6.34 -10.07
N SER A 114 30.52 6.15 -10.68
CA SER A 114 30.95 6.92 -11.86
C SER A 114 29.99 6.72 -13.04
N GLY A 115 29.53 5.50 -13.28
CA GLY A 115 28.52 5.19 -14.29
C GLY A 115 27.16 5.83 -13.99
N LEU A 116 26.70 5.78 -12.74
CA LEU A 116 25.44 6.43 -12.31
C LEU A 116 25.50 7.95 -12.52
N MET A 117 26.64 8.58 -12.24
CA MET A 117 26.82 10.02 -12.48
C MET A 117 26.73 10.37 -13.97
N GLN A 118 27.20 9.49 -14.87
CA GLN A 118 27.05 9.69 -16.32
C GLN A 118 25.59 9.61 -16.78
N HIS A 119 24.77 8.82 -16.11
CA HIS A 119 23.33 8.66 -16.38
C HIS A 119 22.44 9.59 -15.57
N GLN A 120 22.99 10.60 -14.89
CA GLN A 120 22.20 11.50 -14.04
C GLN A 120 21.08 12.21 -14.84
N ALA A 121 21.33 12.56 -16.09
CA ALA A 121 20.34 13.19 -16.97
C ALA A 121 19.22 12.23 -17.43
N ASP A 122 19.45 10.92 -17.36
CA ASP A 122 18.48 9.89 -17.74
C ASP A 122 17.56 9.49 -16.57
N MET A 123 17.85 9.98 -15.35
CA MET A 123 17.09 9.63 -14.16
C MET A 123 15.71 10.29 -14.19
N LEU A 124 14.69 9.52 -13.83
CA LEU A 124 13.32 10.01 -13.71
C LEU A 124 13.15 10.78 -12.41
N GLU A 125 12.44 11.90 -12.48
CA GLU A 125 12.02 12.63 -11.28
C GLU A 125 10.92 11.86 -10.54
N ILE A 126 11.11 11.68 -9.23
CA ILE A 126 10.14 11.06 -8.33
C ILE A 126 9.69 12.11 -7.32
N ALA A 127 8.42 12.51 -7.37
CA ALA A 127 7.89 13.52 -6.47
C ALA A 127 7.87 13.00 -5.02
N SER A 128 8.30 13.88 -4.10
CA SER A 128 8.26 13.63 -2.67
C SER A 128 6.84 13.66 -2.12
N SER A 129 6.64 13.10 -0.93
CA SER A 129 5.36 13.17 -0.22
C SER A 129 4.88 14.59 0.08
N VAL A 130 5.80 15.54 0.29
CA VAL A 130 5.44 16.95 0.48
C VAL A 130 4.87 17.55 -0.81
N GLN A 131 5.51 17.30 -1.95
CA GLN A 131 5.03 17.75 -3.26
C GLN A 131 3.65 17.14 -3.57
N VAL A 132 3.52 15.82 -3.41
CA VAL A 132 2.25 15.11 -3.66
C VAL A 132 1.14 15.61 -2.73
N ALA A 133 1.42 15.83 -1.44
CA ALA A 133 0.43 16.39 -0.51
C ALA A 133 0.01 17.82 -0.89
N GLY A 134 0.94 18.65 -1.37
CA GLY A 134 0.65 19.99 -1.87
C GLY A 134 -0.26 19.97 -3.10
N GLU A 135 -0.01 19.03 -4.01
CA GLU A 135 -0.83 18.83 -5.22
C GLU A 135 -2.25 18.34 -4.89
N ILE A 136 -2.37 17.40 -3.95
CA ILE A 136 -3.68 16.93 -3.47
C ILE A 136 -4.45 18.08 -2.81
N ARG A 137 -3.79 18.88 -1.96
CA ARG A 137 -4.41 20.03 -1.30
C ARG A 137 -4.89 21.06 -2.32
N SER A 138 -4.04 21.41 -3.28
CA SER A 138 -4.38 22.34 -4.36
C SER A 138 -5.57 21.81 -5.16
N ALA A 139 -5.62 20.51 -5.43
CA ALA A 139 -6.76 19.89 -6.12
C ALA A 139 -8.08 20.06 -5.38
N MET A 140 -8.07 19.85 -4.05
CA MET A 140 -9.24 20.03 -3.21
C MET A 140 -9.66 21.50 -3.12
N ASP A 141 -8.70 22.41 -2.97
CA ASP A 141 -8.94 23.86 -2.86
C ASP A 141 -9.54 24.43 -4.16
N GLU A 142 -9.02 23.98 -5.32
CA GLU A 142 -9.48 24.34 -6.66
C GLU A 142 -10.71 23.56 -7.11
N ARG A 143 -11.14 22.53 -6.36
CA ARG A 143 -12.23 21.60 -6.70
C ARG A 143 -12.05 20.94 -8.08
N ARG A 144 -10.82 20.60 -8.41
CA ARG A 144 -10.48 19.83 -9.61
C ARG A 144 -10.37 18.34 -9.29
N SER A 145 -10.62 17.51 -10.28
CA SER A 145 -10.34 16.08 -10.22
C SER A 145 -8.86 15.83 -9.92
N PHE A 146 -8.58 14.80 -9.14
CA PHE A 146 -7.22 14.32 -8.92
C PHE A 146 -7.21 12.84 -8.54
N SER A 147 -6.42 12.02 -9.22
CA SER A 147 -6.21 10.61 -8.85
C SER A 147 -4.75 10.32 -8.53
N LEU A 148 -4.50 9.78 -7.34
CA LEU A 148 -3.23 9.16 -6.97
C LEU A 148 -3.39 7.64 -6.94
N VAL A 149 -2.78 6.97 -7.92
CA VAL A 149 -2.75 5.51 -8.01
C VAL A 149 -1.38 4.98 -7.62
N ARG A 150 -1.28 3.72 -7.19
CA ARG A 150 0.00 3.09 -6.82
C ARG A 150 0.14 1.74 -7.50
N LEU A 151 1.37 1.40 -7.87
CA LEU A 151 1.74 0.13 -8.48
C LEU A 151 2.62 -0.66 -7.52
N GLY A 152 2.08 -1.76 -7.02
CA GLY A 152 2.83 -2.82 -6.37
C GLY A 152 3.18 -3.94 -7.35
N ASP A 153 3.58 -5.07 -6.78
CA ASP A 153 3.74 -6.34 -7.49
C ASP A 153 2.43 -6.82 -8.11
N GLY A 154 1.30 -6.69 -7.41
CA GLY A 154 -0.01 -7.11 -7.90
C GLY A 154 -0.42 -6.44 -9.22
N GLU A 155 -0.32 -5.12 -9.30
CA GLU A 155 -0.64 -4.35 -10.50
C GLU A 155 0.33 -4.67 -11.66
N LEU A 156 1.64 -4.74 -11.35
CA LEU A 156 2.66 -5.02 -12.37
C LEU A 156 2.56 -6.44 -12.92
N LEU A 157 2.34 -7.43 -12.07
CA LEU A 157 2.12 -8.82 -12.49
C LEU A 157 0.84 -8.95 -13.31
N THR A 158 -0.22 -8.22 -12.94
CA THR A 158 -1.47 -8.18 -13.74
C THR A 158 -1.18 -7.68 -15.16
N LEU A 159 -0.43 -6.60 -15.32
CA LEU A 159 -0.08 -6.06 -16.63
C LEU A 159 0.90 -6.95 -17.42
N ALA A 160 1.83 -7.60 -16.73
CA ALA A 160 2.87 -8.42 -17.33
C ALA A 160 2.37 -9.80 -17.76
N TYR A 161 1.27 -10.27 -17.17
CA TYR A 161 0.72 -11.59 -17.44
C TYR A 161 0.49 -11.80 -18.95
N GLY A 162 1.08 -12.86 -19.50
CA GLY A 162 0.86 -13.27 -20.89
C GLY A 162 1.39 -12.28 -21.92
N THR A 163 2.17 -11.28 -21.49
CA THR A 163 2.76 -10.24 -22.35
C THR A 163 4.28 -10.21 -22.18
N VAL A 164 4.75 -9.75 -21.03
CA VAL A 164 6.17 -9.60 -20.70
C VAL A 164 6.71 -10.86 -20.03
N ILE A 165 5.87 -11.54 -19.25
CA ILE A 165 6.19 -12.83 -18.62
C ILE A 165 5.26 -13.92 -19.14
N SER A 166 5.76 -15.15 -19.17
CA SER A 166 4.99 -16.30 -19.64
C SER A 166 3.80 -16.60 -18.71
N ASN A 167 2.75 -17.25 -19.23
CA ASN A 167 1.60 -17.65 -18.41
C ASN A 167 1.99 -18.55 -17.23
N THR A 168 2.99 -19.41 -17.42
CA THR A 168 3.51 -20.31 -16.37
C THR A 168 4.22 -19.53 -15.27
N GLU A 169 5.13 -18.64 -15.64
CA GLU A 169 5.85 -17.79 -14.69
C GLU A 169 4.91 -16.84 -13.94
N ALA A 170 3.91 -16.29 -14.63
CA ALA A 170 2.92 -15.42 -14.03
C ALA A 170 2.00 -16.14 -13.02
N HIS A 171 1.69 -17.43 -13.25
CA HIS A 171 0.95 -18.23 -12.26
C HIS A 171 1.78 -18.51 -10.99
N GLU A 172 3.09 -18.73 -11.15
CA GLU A 172 4.00 -18.98 -10.02
C GLU A 172 4.21 -17.72 -9.18
N LEU A 173 4.49 -16.58 -9.84
CA LEU A 173 4.72 -15.30 -9.17
C LEU A 173 3.42 -14.63 -8.67
N GLY A 174 2.31 -14.84 -9.39
CA GLY A 174 1.02 -14.17 -9.18
C GLY A 174 -0.02 -15.01 -8.44
N ALA A 175 0.37 -16.05 -7.70
CA ALA A 175 -0.58 -16.91 -6.98
C ALA A 175 -1.52 -16.15 -6.01
N PHE A 176 -1.13 -14.94 -5.58
CA PHE A 176 -1.91 -14.06 -4.71
C PHE A 176 -2.91 -13.15 -5.46
N LEU A 177 -2.84 -13.05 -6.79
CA LEU A 177 -3.66 -12.13 -7.59
C LEU A 177 -5.18 -12.33 -7.43
N PRO A 178 -5.71 -13.57 -7.30
CA PRO A 178 -7.13 -13.77 -6.98
C PRO A 178 -7.56 -13.14 -5.66
N TYR A 179 -6.68 -13.18 -4.64
CA TYR A 179 -6.93 -12.49 -3.37
C TYR A 179 -6.87 -10.96 -3.53
N ALA A 180 -6.04 -10.46 -4.45
CA ALA A 180 -5.95 -9.05 -4.80
C ALA A 180 -7.10 -8.55 -5.70
N GLY A 181 -8.10 -9.39 -5.99
CA GLY A 181 -9.30 -9.03 -6.72
C GLY A 181 -9.19 -9.14 -8.25
N VAL A 182 -8.17 -9.85 -8.75
CA VAL A 182 -7.98 -10.08 -10.18
C VAL A 182 -8.38 -11.52 -10.52
N PRO A 183 -9.44 -11.74 -11.33
CA PRO A 183 -9.65 -13.06 -11.89
C PRO A 183 -8.43 -13.41 -12.77
N LEU A 184 -7.89 -14.62 -12.61
CA LEU A 184 -6.85 -15.14 -13.49
C LEU A 184 -7.21 -14.88 -14.96
N PRO A 185 -6.20 -14.72 -15.80
CA PRO A 185 -5.89 -13.49 -16.52
C PRO A 185 -6.97 -13.08 -17.51
N ASP A 186 -7.42 -11.84 -17.37
CA ASP A 186 -8.43 -11.23 -18.22
C ASP A 186 -7.82 -10.01 -18.94
N VAL A 187 -7.76 -10.07 -20.28
CA VAL A 187 -7.22 -8.99 -21.13
C VAL A 187 -8.00 -7.69 -20.94
N SER A 188 -9.31 -7.78 -20.62
CA SER A 188 -10.12 -6.60 -20.33
C SER A 188 -9.68 -5.91 -19.03
N VAL A 189 -9.31 -6.70 -18.01
CA VAL A 189 -8.74 -6.19 -16.75
C VAL A 189 -7.41 -5.50 -16.98
N GLN A 190 -6.52 -6.08 -17.79
CA GLN A 190 -5.24 -5.47 -18.16
C GLN A 190 -5.44 -4.13 -18.88
N SER A 191 -6.33 -4.12 -19.88
CA SER A 191 -6.61 -2.93 -20.67
C SER A 191 -7.20 -1.81 -19.80
N LEU A 192 -8.13 -2.16 -18.91
CA LEU A 192 -8.76 -1.22 -17.99
C LEU A 192 -7.75 -0.66 -16.99
N LEU A 193 -6.89 -1.52 -16.43
CA LEU A 193 -5.83 -1.13 -15.50
C LEU A 193 -4.83 -0.19 -16.18
N LEU A 194 -4.30 -0.56 -17.35
CA LEU A 194 -3.35 0.25 -18.11
C LEU A 194 -3.92 1.63 -18.46
N ASN A 195 -5.15 1.67 -18.98
CA ASN A 195 -5.85 2.92 -19.31
C ASN A 195 -6.03 3.81 -18.09
N SER A 196 -6.31 3.22 -16.92
CA SER A 196 -6.43 3.98 -15.66
C SER A 196 -5.09 4.54 -15.20
N ILE A 197 -4.00 3.78 -15.33
CA ILE A 197 -2.65 4.24 -14.98
C ILE A 197 -2.23 5.40 -15.88
N MET A 198 -2.41 5.27 -17.20
CA MET A 198 -2.01 6.30 -18.16
C MET A 198 -2.80 7.62 -18.04
N LYS A 199 -3.98 7.58 -17.41
CA LYS A 199 -4.83 8.75 -17.17
C LYS A 199 -4.70 9.32 -15.76
N ALA A 200 -3.96 8.68 -14.86
CA ALA A 200 -3.85 9.12 -13.49
C ALA A 200 -2.99 10.39 -13.35
N ASP A 201 -3.39 11.32 -12.49
CA ASP A 201 -2.61 12.53 -12.21
C ASP A 201 -1.26 12.25 -11.54
N TYR A 202 -1.18 11.21 -10.72
CA TYR A 202 0.08 10.69 -10.17
C TYR A 202 0.07 9.17 -10.13
N VAL A 203 1.23 8.58 -10.46
CA VAL A 203 1.47 7.14 -10.38
C VAL A 203 2.60 6.86 -9.40
N GLY A 204 2.28 6.19 -8.29
CA GLY A 204 3.26 5.65 -7.36
C GLY A 204 3.92 4.41 -7.93
N VAL A 205 5.23 4.45 -8.19
CA VAL A 205 6.00 3.34 -8.76
C VAL A 205 6.96 2.72 -7.73
N PRO A 206 7.26 1.42 -7.82
CA PRO A 206 8.17 0.80 -6.86
C PRO A 206 9.62 1.26 -7.07
N MET A 207 10.29 1.59 -5.97
CA MET A 207 11.70 2.04 -5.99
C MET A 207 12.71 0.88 -5.86
N SER A 208 12.24 -0.31 -5.48
CA SER A 208 13.07 -1.50 -5.33
C SER A 208 13.52 -2.02 -6.69
N ARG A 209 14.83 -2.25 -6.87
CA ARG A 209 15.43 -2.81 -8.10
C ARG A 209 15.24 -4.32 -8.28
N ARG A 210 14.44 -4.99 -7.43
CA ARG A 210 14.19 -6.43 -7.59
C ARG A 210 13.38 -6.72 -8.86
N PRO A 211 13.50 -7.94 -9.43
CA PRO A 211 12.83 -8.32 -10.67
C PRO A 211 11.32 -8.02 -10.68
N GLU A 212 10.61 -8.36 -9.61
CA GLU A 212 9.16 -8.22 -9.46
C GLU A 212 8.66 -6.77 -9.31
N PHE A 213 9.58 -5.80 -9.22
CA PHE A 213 9.28 -4.39 -8.97
C PHE A 213 9.77 -3.49 -10.10
N GLN A 214 10.86 -2.72 -9.91
CA GLN A 214 11.28 -1.71 -10.87
C GLN A 214 11.69 -2.30 -12.23
N MET A 215 12.27 -3.50 -12.24
CA MET A 215 12.62 -4.16 -13.51
C MET A 215 11.35 -4.54 -14.30
N LEU A 216 10.36 -5.13 -13.63
CA LEU A 216 9.07 -5.45 -14.25
C LEU A 216 8.33 -4.19 -14.70
N LEU A 217 8.36 -3.11 -13.91
CA LEU A 217 7.82 -1.80 -14.30
C LEU A 217 8.38 -1.33 -15.64
N PHE A 218 9.69 -1.34 -15.82
CA PHE A 218 10.31 -0.90 -17.07
C PHE A 218 9.96 -1.82 -18.25
N ALA A 219 9.93 -3.13 -18.01
CA ALA A 219 9.57 -4.10 -19.04
C ALA A 219 8.10 -3.93 -19.50
N VAL A 220 7.17 -3.78 -18.56
CA VAL A 220 5.75 -3.46 -18.80
C VAL A 220 5.60 -2.12 -19.52
N SER A 221 6.27 -1.07 -19.04
CA SER A 221 6.19 0.26 -19.63
C SER A 221 6.66 0.25 -21.09
N LYS A 222 7.77 -0.44 -21.37
CA LYS A 222 8.28 -0.63 -22.73
C LYS A 222 7.31 -1.39 -23.62
N HIS A 223 6.73 -2.49 -23.12
CA HIS A 223 5.79 -3.32 -23.88
C HIS A 223 4.56 -2.53 -24.32
N TYR A 224 3.97 -1.75 -23.42
CA TYR A 224 2.74 -0.99 -23.69
C TYR A 224 2.98 0.43 -24.22
N GLY A 225 4.24 0.84 -24.42
CA GLY A 225 4.57 2.20 -24.85
C GLY A 225 4.21 3.28 -23.82
N TRP A 226 4.14 2.95 -22.53
CA TRP A 226 3.89 3.91 -21.47
C TRP A 226 5.16 4.73 -21.18
N SER A 227 5.10 6.03 -21.49
CA SER A 227 6.20 6.96 -21.24
C SER A 227 6.26 7.40 -19.77
N LEU A 228 7.14 6.76 -19.00
CA LEU A 228 7.40 7.12 -17.61
C LEU A 228 7.92 8.54 -17.46
N ALA A 229 8.75 9.02 -18.39
CA ALA A 229 9.31 10.37 -18.37
C ALA A 229 8.26 11.49 -18.57
N GLN A 230 7.14 11.16 -19.21
CA GLN A 230 6.02 12.10 -19.38
C GLN A 230 4.97 11.97 -18.27
N SER A 231 5.12 10.99 -17.38
CA SER A 231 4.20 10.74 -16.28
C SER A 231 4.65 11.48 -15.02
N ARG A 232 3.70 11.89 -14.19
CA ARG A 232 4.00 12.42 -12.86
C ARG A 232 4.16 11.25 -11.89
N LEU A 233 5.41 10.97 -11.51
CA LEU A 233 5.75 9.81 -10.71
C LEU A 233 5.95 10.16 -9.24
N THR A 234 5.61 9.22 -8.36
CA THR A 234 6.01 9.20 -6.94
C THR A 234 6.35 7.76 -6.54
N THR A 235 6.63 7.49 -5.26
CA THR A 235 6.86 6.12 -4.79
C THR A 235 5.54 5.36 -4.58
N SER A 236 5.50 4.06 -4.83
CA SER A 236 4.34 3.21 -4.50
C SER A 236 4.06 3.09 -2.99
N LEU A 237 5.00 3.53 -2.15
CA LEU A 237 4.87 3.66 -0.70
C LEU A 237 4.38 5.05 -0.26
N ILE A 238 3.92 5.89 -1.18
CA ILE A 238 3.49 7.27 -0.92
C ILE A 238 2.40 7.35 0.15
N ASN A 239 1.50 6.39 0.20
CA ASN A 239 0.47 6.27 1.24
C ASN A 239 1.10 6.24 2.66
N TYR A 240 2.10 5.39 2.86
CA TYR A 240 2.81 5.32 4.14
C TYR A 240 3.61 6.58 4.43
N GLN A 241 4.26 7.17 3.41
CA GLN A 241 5.00 8.42 3.60
C GLN A 241 4.09 9.59 3.99
N LEU A 242 2.91 9.71 3.36
CA LEU A 242 1.91 10.72 3.73
C LEU A 242 1.46 10.56 5.18
N HIS A 243 1.28 9.33 5.67
CA HIS A 243 0.92 9.04 7.06
C HIS A 243 2.08 9.33 8.03
N GLN A 244 3.24 8.72 7.79
CA GLN A 244 4.42 8.78 8.68
C GLN A 244 5.01 10.19 8.79
N HIS A 245 4.96 10.97 7.71
CA HIS A 245 5.37 12.37 7.74
C HIS A 245 4.30 13.31 8.33
N GLY A 246 3.18 12.77 8.82
CA GLY A 246 2.11 13.55 9.44
C GLY A 246 1.32 14.44 8.46
N LEU A 247 1.36 14.14 7.16
CA LEU A 247 0.75 14.96 6.11
C LEU A 247 -0.72 14.57 5.84
N LEU A 248 -1.07 13.30 6.05
CA LEU A 248 -2.39 12.75 5.71
C LEU A 248 -3.54 13.41 6.49
N LEU A 249 -3.53 13.35 7.83
CA LEU A 249 -4.65 13.88 8.63
C LEU A 249 -4.86 15.40 8.45
N PRO A 250 -3.80 16.25 8.44
CA PRO A 250 -3.97 17.68 8.18
C PRO A 250 -4.48 18.00 6.77
N MET A 251 -4.25 17.13 5.79
CA MET A 251 -4.77 17.27 4.44
C MET A 251 -6.28 16.96 4.38
N LEU A 252 -6.73 15.99 5.18
CA LEU A 252 -8.13 15.58 5.28
C LEU A 252 -8.96 16.45 6.23
N ALA A 253 -8.30 17.27 7.04
CA ALA A 253 -8.96 18.20 7.96
C ALA A 253 -9.93 19.11 7.19
N ASN A 254 -11.18 19.19 7.65
CA ASN A 254 -12.29 19.94 7.05
C ASN A 254 -12.83 19.41 5.71
N GLN A 255 -12.32 18.29 5.21
CA GLN A 255 -12.84 17.67 3.99
C GLN A 255 -13.92 16.64 4.32
N ARG A 256 -14.89 16.44 3.43
CA ARG A 256 -15.83 15.31 3.51
C ARG A 256 -15.15 14.09 2.92
N VAL A 257 -14.80 13.13 3.76
CA VAL A 257 -14.01 11.96 3.37
C VAL A 257 -14.92 10.75 3.16
N LEU A 258 -14.78 10.07 2.03
CA LEU A 258 -15.39 8.77 1.74
C LEU A 258 -14.34 7.66 1.82
N LEU A 259 -14.64 6.54 2.49
CA LEU A 259 -13.73 5.40 2.59
C LEU A 259 -14.23 4.26 1.71
N ILE A 260 -13.36 3.64 0.91
CA ILE A 260 -13.73 2.57 -0.02
C ILE A 260 -12.79 1.38 0.18
N GLY A 261 -13.35 0.17 0.31
CA GLY A 261 -12.54 -1.04 0.50
C GLY A 261 -13.13 -2.00 1.52
N ASN A 262 -12.54 -3.18 1.64
CA ASN A 262 -13.08 -4.26 2.47
C ASN A 262 -13.19 -3.88 3.95
N LYS A 263 -12.20 -3.14 4.47
CA LYS A 263 -12.21 -2.62 5.86
C LYS A 263 -12.61 -1.14 5.97
N ALA A 264 -13.27 -0.59 4.95
CA ALA A 264 -13.60 0.83 4.91
C ALA A 264 -14.45 1.31 6.11
N ALA A 265 -15.38 0.47 6.60
CA ALA A 265 -16.20 0.80 7.76
C ALA A 265 -15.36 0.90 9.06
N GLU A 266 -14.45 -0.04 9.28
CA GLU A 266 -13.55 -0.04 10.45
C GLU A 266 -12.58 1.15 10.41
N ALA A 267 -11.97 1.41 9.25
CA ALA A 267 -11.09 2.56 9.05
C ALA A 267 -11.85 3.90 9.25
N ALA A 268 -13.10 3.99 8.77
CA ALA A 268 -13.94 5.17 8.97
C ALA A 268 -14.16 5.49 10.45
N ASP A 269 -14.40 4.49 11.29
CA ASP A 269 -14.62 4.70 12.73
C ASP A 269 -13.37 5.21 13.45
N ILE A 270 -12.18 4.75 13.04
CA ILE A 270 -10.90 5.24 13.59
C ILE A 270 -10.65 6.68 13.16
N MET A 271 -10.83 6.98 11.87
CA MET A 271 -10.63 8.33 11.35
C MET A 271 -11.60 9.34 11.96
N ARG A 272 -12.85 8.94 12.23
CA ARG A 272 -13.81 9.78 12.98
C ARG A 272 -13.31 10.10 14.38
N LYS A 273 -12.74 9.12 15.10
CA LYS A 273 -12.14 9.34 16.44
C LYS A 273 -10.94 10.28 16.37
N GLN A 274 -10.23 10.32 15.24
CA GLN A 274 -9.13 11.25 14.97
C GLN A 274 -9.62 12.64 14.49
N GLY A 275 -10.94 12.90 14.49
CA GLY A 275 -11.52 14.19 14.14
C GLY A 275 -11.76 14.41 12.64
N ILE A 276 -11.64 13.37 11.82
CA ILE A 276 -11.91 13.46 10.37
C ILE A 276 -13.41 13.34 10.11
N ASN A 277 -13.91 14.19 9.20
CA ASN A 277 -15.31 14.18 8.78
C ASN A 277 -15.55 13.08 7.73
N VAL A 278 -15.69 11.84 8.19
CA VAL A 278 -16.00 10.70 7.33
C VAL A 278 -17.51 10.60 7.06
N VAL A 279 -17.92 10.96 5.84
CA VAL A 279 -19.33 11.05 5.42
C VAL A 279 -19.95 9.70 5.05
N GLY A 280 -19.13 8.68 4.81
CA GLY A 280 -19.62 7.36 4.43
C GLY A 280 -18.51 6.35 4.25
N SER A 281 -18.90 5.11 3.98
CA SER A 281 -18.01 4.05 3.53
C SER A 281 -18.69 3.15 2.50
N VAL A 282 -17.93 2.66 1.52
CA VAL A 282 -18.36 1.68 0.51
C VAL A 282 -17.56 0.39 0.70
N SER A 283 -18.26 -0.69 1.04
CA SER A 283 -17.67 -2.01 1.35
C SER A 283 -18.69 -3.12 1.08
N PRO A 284 -18.25 -4.35 0.70
CA PRO A 284 -16.88 -4.72 0.35
C PRO A 284 -16.51 -4.27 -1.08
N VAL A 285 -15.24 -4.43 -1.45
CA VAL A 285 -14.77 -4.39 -2.85
C VAL A 285 -14.04 -5.71 -3.09
N ARG A 286 -14.66 -6.62 -3.85
CA ARG A 286 -14.20 -8.01 -4.01
C ARG A 286 -13.33 -8.25 -5.23
N GLY A 287 -13.29 -7.30 -6.15
CA GLY A 287 -12.54 -7.41 -7.39
C GLY A 287 -13.00 -6.43 -8.44
N PHE A 288 -12.60 -6.68 -9.68
CA PHE A 288 -12.95 -5.86 -10.83
C PHE A 288 -14.45 -5.89 -11.15
N GLU A 289 -15.14 -6.98 -10.85
CA GLU A 289 -16.59 -7.14 -11.05
C GLU A 289 -17.41 -6.16 -10.21
N ASP A 290 -16.84 -5.62 -9.14
CA ASP A 290 -17.50 -4.70 -8.23
C ASP A 290 -17.32 -3.22 -8.63
N ILE A 291 -16.50 -2.91 -9.64
CA ILE A 291 -16.13 -1.52 -9.97
C ILE A 291 -17.35 -0.64 -10.25
N GLU A 292 -18.26 -1.08 -11.14
CA GLU A 292 -19.45 -0.29 -11.49
C GLU A 292 -20.35 -0.07 -10.28
N ARG A 293 -20.61 -1.13 -9.50
CA ARG A 293 -21.39 -1.05 -8.27
C ARG A 293 -20.78 -0.05 -7.29
N VAL A 294 -19.46 -0.07 -7.11
CA VAL A 294 -18.76 0.83 -6.19
C VAL A 294 -18.89 2.27 -6.66
N ILE A 295 -18.71 2.55 -7.95
CA ILE A 295 -18.87 3.91 -8.52
C ILE A 295 -20.29 4.42 -8.29
N GLU A 296 -21.31 3.63 -8.61
CA GLU A 296 -22.71 3.98 -8.36
C GLU A 296 -22.98 4.27 -6.88
N GLN A 297 -22.42 3.47 -5.98
CA GLN A 297 -22.57 3.68 -4.54
C GLN A 297 -21.85 4.94 -4.05
N CYS A 298 -20.69 5.28 -4.62
CA CYS A 298 -19.97 6.51 -4.28
C CYS A 298 -20.81 7.75 -4.58
N ARG A 299 -21.56 7.76 -5.69
CA ARG A 299 -22.43 8.88 -6.11
C ARG A 299 -23.58 9.18 -5.13
N MET A 300 -23.91 8.25 -4.23
CA MET A 300 -24.89 8.49 -3.18
C MET A 300 -24.36 9.42 -2.06
N TYR A 301 -23.04 9.61 -1.98
CA TYR A 301 -22.40 10.43 -0.95
C TYR A 301 -21.96 11.77 -1.50
N LYS A 302 -22.09 12.82 -0.67
CA LYS A 302 -21.47 14.12 -0.94
C LYS A 302 -20.11 14.17 -0.25
N PHE A 303 -19.05 13.91 -1.01
CA PHE A 303 -17.66 13.93 -0.53
C PHE A 303 -16.77 14.84 -1.38
N ASP A 304 -15.61 15.19 -0.85
CA ASP A 304 -14.57 15.99 -1.53
C ASP A 304 -13.40 15.10 -1.94
N ILE A 305 -13.06 14.14 -1.07
CA ILE A 305 -11.98 13.19 -1.23
C ILE A 305 -12.41 11.78 -0.84
N CYS A 306 -11.95 10.77 -1.57
CA CYS A 306 -12.08 9.37 -1.19
C CYS A 306 -10.72 8.70 -1.00
N LEU A 307 -10.65 7.81 -0.02
CA LEU A 307 -9.49 6.97 0.25
C LEU A 307 -9.85 5.51 -0.03
N ILE A 308 -9.08 4.86 -0.88
CA ILE A 308 -9.41 3.56 -1.46
C ILE A 308 -8.38 2.51 -1.03
N ALA A 309 -8.84 1.42 -0.42
CA ALA A 309 -8.06 0.26 0.01
C ALA A 309 -8.70 -1.02 -0.58
N ALA A 310 -8.46 -1.27 -1.87
CA ALA A 310 -9.19 -2.29 -2.63
C ALA A 310 -8.29 -3.17 -3.52
N GLY A 311 -6.99 -3.28 -3.23
CA GLY A 311 -6.06 -4.04 -4.08
C GLY A 311 -5.95 -3.45 -5.49
N VAL A 312 -5.79 -4.31 -6.50
CA VAL A 312 -5.64 -3.89 -7.92
C VAL A 312 -6.83 -3.04 -8.41
N PRO A 313 -8.10 -3.34 -8.07
CA PRO A 313 -9.24 -2.46 -8.40
C PRO A 313 -9.11 -1.01 -7.91
N ALA A 314 -8.31 -0.73 -6.88
CA ALA A 314 -8.15 0.63 -6.36
C ALA A 314 -7.61 1.60 -7.40
N VAL A 315 -6.73 1.14 -8.30
CA VAL A 315 -6.16 1.96 -9.39
C VAL A 315 -7.27 2.47 -10.32
N VAL A 316 -8.15 1.57 -10.76
CA VAL A 316 -9.26 1.90 -11.65
C VAL A 316 -10.29 2.78 -10.94
N LEU A 317 -10.64 2.43 -9.71
CA LEU A 317 -11.58 3.21 -8.91
C LEU A 317 -11.09 4.64 -8.69
N CYS A 318 -9.80 4.83 -8.38
CA CYS A 318 -9.25 6.17 -8.19
C CYS A 318 -9.37 7.01 -9.46
N GLN A 319 -8.95 6.48 -10.61
CA GLN A 319 -8.98 7.22 -11.87
C GLN A 319 -10.42 7.54 -12.28
N ARG A 320 -11.34 6.56 -12.19
CA ARG A 320 -12.73 6.75 -12.60
C ARG A 320 -13.50 7.68 -11.68
N ILE A 321 -13.40 7.53 -10.36
CA ILE A 321 -14.06 8.46 -9.42
C ILE A 321 -13.54 9.89 -9.61
N ALA A 322 -12.22 10.06 -9.83
CA ALA A 322 -11.67 11.37 -10.08
C ALA A 322 -12.24 12.00 -11.37
N SER A 323 -12.19 11.27 -12.48
CA SER A 323 -12.58 11.78 -13.80
C SER A 323 -14.09 11.88 -14.05
N GLU A 324 -14.88 10.93 -13.54
CA GLU A 324 -16.33 10.89 -13.75
C GLU A 324 -17.09 11.77 -12.76
N ASP A 325 -16.63 11.87 -11.51
CA ASP A 325 -17.35 12.57 -10.45
C ASP A 325 -16.67 13.90 -10.02
N ASN A 326 -15.57 14.27 -10.67
CA ASN A 326 -14.74 15.45 -10.38
C ASN A 326 -14.34 15.50 -8.89
N LYS A 327 -13.67 14.44 -8.43
CA LYS A 327 -13.25 14.24 -7.03
C LYS A 327 -11.76 14.03 -6.90
N VAL A 328 -11.28 14.14 -5.66
CA VAL A 328 -9.97 13.66 -5.30
C VAL A 328 -10.07 12.20 -4.85
N ALA A 329 -9.27 11.32 -5.42
CA ALA A 329 -9.25 9.90 -5.10
C ALA A 329 -7.82 9.40 -4.89
N ILE A 330 -7.59 8.76 -3.75
CA ILE A 330 -6.26 8.31 -3.33
C ILE A 330 -6.29 6.83 -2.99
N ASP A 331 -5.43 6.07 -3.66
CA ASP A 331 -5.14 4.70 -3.28
C ASP A 331 -4.26 4.69 -2.01
N ILE A 332 -4.84 4.21 -0.90
CA ILE A 332 -4.15 4.06 0.39
C ILE A 332 -3.73 2.62 0.69
N GLY A 333 -4.19 1.63 -0.09
CA GLY A 333 -3.85 0.22 0.08
C GLY A 333 -3.90 -0.27 1.53
N HIS A 334 -2.86 -0.99 1.94
CA HIS A 334 -2.71 -1.56 3.29
C HIS A 334 -2.48 -0.53 4.40
N LEU A 335 -2.40 0.78 4.10
CA LEU A 335 -2.38 1.79 5.17
C LEU A 335 -3.64 1.73 6.03
N ALA A 336 -4.79 1.39 5.45
CA ALA A 336 -6.03 1.19 6.20
C ALA A 336 -5.86 0.10 7.29
N ASP A 337 -5.20 -1.01 6.95
CA ASP A 337 -4.91 -2.09 7.90
C ASP A 337 -3.96 -1.61 9.01
N GLN A 338 -2.92 -0.88 8.64
CA GLN A 338 -1.95 -0.33 9.59
C GLN A 338 -2.62 0.63 10.58
N MET A 339 -3.45 1.57 10.10
CA MET A 339 -4.18 2.49 10.97
C MET A 339 -5.12 1.75 11.95
N ILE A 340 -5.72 0.63 11.50
CA ILE A 340 -6.53 -0.23 12.36
C ILE A 340 -5.69 -0.87 13.46
N GLN A 341 -4.54 -1.45 13.11
CA GLN A 341 -3.64 -2.09 14.06
C GLN A 341 -3.06 -1.09 15.07
N GLU A 342 -2.64 0.09 14.62
CA GLU A 342 -2.10 1.17 15.48
C GLU A 342 -3.14 1.65 16.51
N SER A 343 -4.43 1.66 16.16
CA SER A 343 -5.50 2.10 17.07
C SER A 343 -5.87 1.10 18.18
N GLN A 344 -5.37 -0.14 18.07
CA GLN A 344 -5.62 -1.24 19.02
C GLN A 344 -4.49 -1.40 20.05
N GLN A 345 -3.41 -0.63 19.89
CA GLN A 345 -2.29 -0.52 20.83
C GLN A 345 -2.51 0.66 21.76
#